data_AF-A0A6P4Y8L7-F1
#
_entry.id   AF-A0A6P4Y8L7-F1
#
_cell.length_a   1.000
_cell.length_b   1.000
_cell.length_c   1.000
_cell.angle_alpha   90.00
_cell.angle_beta   90.00
_cell.angle_gamma   90.00
#
_symmetry.space_group_name_H-M   'P 1'
#
loop_
_entity.id
_entity.type
_entity.pdbx_description
1 polymer ?
#
loop_
_entity_poly.entity_id
_entity_poly.type
_entity_poly.pdbx_seq_one_letter_code
_entity_poly.pdbx_strand_id
1 'polypeptide(L)'
;MSKRKKEGVSGPQVKLAKSDNTQTQLQLPPPLHDGEITEKLREAWSRSLDVETSCVTLQAKPFRHCIIKNYISEEFVAELETDLSQLAFNTKSNDLYSFKQTNDLKTADSQSVGAFVSLLKEKMRNWLVEVTGIPLNDKVGITSSIYEHTDTLLCHDDELEERRIAFILYLTPPSWTMADGGTLDLFSSSEGRLQPEKVVKSLLPTRSSLVFFEVTASSFHQVAEVLATDKRRLSMGGWFHGPPLARPAPSPEPKVPLKPWTDGYFDMVEDWVNPLYFDDEVLAQIQQDFEDNSEILLEDFLKEDKVQMITAALQAKDLKWTETGPFNKRHYEQADSTSMPELVQQVTGMFQSEAMFLLLSRLTGLTLQSEEKNDEEEDSHGTPKNVGGKFVGGDTGPIP
;
A
#
# COMPACT_ATOMS: atom_id res chain seq x y z
N MET A 1 -58.69 46.82 -14.97
CA MET A 1 -58.06 48.17 -14.92
C MET A 1 -56.61 48.02 -14.46
N SER A 2 -55.72 48.77 -15.10
CA SER A 2 -54.35 49.12 -14.69
C SER A 2 -53.22 48.07 -14.68
N LYS A 3 -52.37 48.26 -15.71
CA LYS A 3 -50.94 47.98 -15.86
C LYS A 3 -50.12 47.84 -14.57
N ARG A 4 -49.15 46.92 -14.57
CA ARG A 4 -47.77 47.21 -14.14
C ARG A 4 -46.75 46.59 -15.09
N LYS A 5 -45.96 47.48 -15.69
CA LYS A 5 -44.70 47.24 -16.42
C LYS A 5 -43.64 46.76 -15.42
N LYS A 6 -42.79 45.82 -15.84
CA LYS A 6 -41.39 45.77 -15.39
C LYS A 6 -40.51 45.47 -16.60
N GLU A 7 -39.71 46.48 -16.95
CA GLU A 7 -38.58 46.37 -17.87
C GLU A 7 -37.42 45.68 -17.15
N GLY A 8 -36.73 44.79 -17.86
CA GLY A 8 -35.50 44.12 -17.45
C GLY A 8 -34.52 44.13 -18.62
N VAL A 9 -33.45 44.88 -18.42
CA VAL A 9 -32.37 45.29 -19.33
C VAL A 9 -31.67 44.12 -20.03
N SER A 10 -31.51 44.22 -21.35
CA SER A 10 -30.65 43.35 -22.16
C SER A 10 -29.20 43.86 -22.16
N GLY A 11 -28.28 43.11 -21.53
CA GLY A 11 -26.84 43.31 -21.68
C GLY A 11 -26.30 42.74 -23.00
N PRO A 12 -25.11 43.15 -23.46
CA PRO A 12 -24.58 42.75 -24.76
C PRO A 12 -24.24 41.26 -24.76
N GLN A 13 -24.82 40.50 -25.70
CA GLN A 13 -24.34 39.16 -26.02
C GLN A 13 -22.95 39.27 -26.65
N VAL A 14 -21.92 38.99 -25.86
CA VAL A 14 -20.61 38.65 -26.39
C VAL A 14 -20.77 37.32 -27.13
N LYS A 15 -20.74 37.37 -28.46
CA LYS A 15 -20.61 36.17 -29.28
C LYS A 15 -19.26 35.54 -28.96
N LEU A 16 -19.27 34.47 -28.16
CA LEU A 16 -18.15 33.55 -28.07
C LEU A 16 -17.85 33.08 -29.50
N ALA A 17 -16.67 33.44 -29.98
CA ALA A 17 -16.13 32.90 -31.22
C ALA A 17 -16.15 31.37 -31.09
N LYS A 18 -16.73 30.71 -32.09
CA LYS A 18 -16.60 29.25 -32.22
C LYS A 18 -15.11 28.96 -32.34
N SER A 19 -14.54 28.39 -31.28
CA SER A 19 -13.23 27.76 -31.32
C SER A 19 -13.28 26.68 -32.39
N ASP A 20 -12.43 26.78 -33.40
CA ASP A 20 -12.22 25.71 -34.35
C ASP A 20 -11.85 24.44 -33.58
N ASN A 21 -12.62 23.38 -33.80
CA ASN A 21 -12.48 22.07 -33.19
C ASN A 21 -11.36 21.29 -33.88
N THR A 22 -10.13 21.80 -33.86
CA THR A 22 -8.95 21.00 -34.17
C THR A 22 -8.45 20.43 -32.85
N GLN A 23 -8.90 19.23 -32.50
CA GLN A 23 -8.22 18.43 -31.48
C GLN A 23 -6.74 18.33 -31.86
N THR A 24 -5.87 18.92 -31.06
CA THR A 24 -4.42 18.78 -31.20
C THR A 24 -4.08 17.29 -31.09
N GLN A 25 -3.80 16.64 -32.22
CA GLN A 25 -3.54 15.20 -32.23
C GLN A 25 -2.12 14.94 -31.72
N LEU A 26 -2.00 14.69 -30.42
CA LEU A 26 -0.73 14.40 -29.76
C LEU A 26 -0.09 13.13 -30.36
N GLN A 27 1.23 13.16 -30.55
CA GLN A 27 2.01 12.06 -31.11
C GLN A 27 2.93 11.46 -30.05
N LEU A 28 3.49 10.29 -30.33
CA LEU A 28 4.58 9.76 -29.52
C LEU A 28 5.80 10.71 -29.62
N PRO A 29 6.71 10.69 -28.64
CA PRO A 29 7.91 11.51 -28.73
C PRO A 29 8.75 11.11 -29.95
N PRO A 30 9.39 12.07 -30.65
CA PRO A 30 10.09 11.83 -31.91
C PRO A 30 11.05 10.63 -31.93
N PRO A 31 11.83 10.34 -30.86
CA PRO A 31 12.71 9.18 -30.85
C PRO A 31 12.01 7.82 -31.04
N LEU A 32 10.70 7.74 -30.80
CA LEU A 32 9.93 6.51 -30.99
C LEU A 32 9.32 6.38 -32.39
N HIS A 33 9.46 7.39 -33.26
CA HIS A 33 8.92 7.38 -34.62
C HIS A 33 9.80 6.62 -35.61
N ASP A 34 11.12 6.69 -35.46
CA ASP A 34 12.09 6.23 -36.47
C ASP A 34 12.30 4.70 -36.46
N GLY A 35 11.57 3.96 -35.62
CA GLY A 35 11.57 2.49 -35.56
C GLY A 35 12.84 1.85 -34.98
N GLU A 36 14.01 2.48 -35.12
CA GLU A 36 15.29 1.95 -34.62
C GLU A 36 15.27 1.72 -33.10
N ILE A 37 14.80 2.71 -32.34
CA ILE A 37 14.66 2.58 -30.88
C ILE A 37 13.62 1.52 -30.54
N THR A 38 12.51 1.48 -31.28
CA THR A 38 11.43 0.50 -31.07
C THR A 38 11.94 -0.93 -31.27
N GLU A 39 12.70 -1.22 -32.33
CA GLU A 39 13.31 -2.53 -32.54
C GLU A 39 14.33 -2.88 -31.46
N LYS A 40 15.21 -1.93 -31.10
CA LYS A 40 16.20 -2.14 -30.03
C LYS A 40 15.53 -2.49 -28.71
N LEU A 41 14.45 -1.80 -28.35
CA LEU A 41 13.68 -2.08 -27.14
C LEU A 41 12.95 -3.42 -27.24
N ARG A 42 12.40 -3.77 -28.40
CA ARG A 42 11.75 -5.07 -28.63
C ARG A 42 12.72 -6.23 -28.43
N GLU A 43 13.90 -6.16 -29.05
CA GLU A 43 14.94 -7.17 -28.87
C GLU A 43 15.35 -7.26 -27.40
N ALA A 44 15.66 -6.12 -26.77
CA ALA A 44 16.10 -6.09 -25.38
C ALA A 44 15.03 -6.58 -24.40
N TRP A 45 13.76 -6.22 -24.61
CA TRP A 45 12.65 -6.68 -23.79
C TRP A 45 12.47 -8.20 -23.84
N SER A 46 12.57 -8.79 -25.04
CA SER A 46 12.45 -10.24 -25.24
C SER A 46 13.64 -11.01 -24.64
N ARG A 47 14.85 -10.43 -24.70
CA ARG A 47 16.09 -11.05 -24.24
C ARG A 47 16.46 -10.69 -22.80
N SER A 48 15.64 -9.88 -22.12
CA SER A 48 15.92 -9.33 -20.78
C SER A 48 17.28 -8.63 -20.69
N LEU A 49 17.54 -7.75 -21.66
CA LEU A 49 18.76 -6.93 -21.74
C LEU A 49 18.46 -5.48 -21.34
N ASP A 50 19.50 -4.79 -20.87
CA ASP A 50 19.44 -3.37 -20.58
C ASP A 50 19.70 -2.54 -21.84
N VAL A 51 19.02 -1.40 -21.97
CA VAL A 51 19.24 -0.39 -23.01
C VAL A 51 19.34 0.98 -22.35
N GLU A 52 20.41 1.70 -22.64
CA GLU A 52 20.53 3.11 -22.28
C GLU A 52 20.74 3.92 -23.57
N THR A 53 19.93 4.96 -23.75
CA THR A 53 20.10 6.00 -24.77
C THR A 53 19.89 7.37 -24.13
N SER A 54 20.04 8.45 -24.91
CA SER A 54 19.77 9.80 -24.41
C SER A 54 18.31 10.03 -24.01
N CYS A 55 17.36 9.28 -24.59
CA CYS A 55 15.92 9.46 -24.41
C CYS A 55 15.21 8.27 -23.76
N VAL A 56 15.79 7.07 -23.77
CA VAL A 56 15.18 5.86 -23.22
C VAL A 56 16.16 5.05 -22.39
N THR A 57 15.70 4.60 -21.23
CA THR A 57 16.39 3.65 -20.36
C THR A 57 15.48 2.44 -20.12
N LEU A 58 15.84 1.25 -20.60
CA LEU A 58 15.19 -0.01 -20.28
C LEU A 58 16.13 -0.84 -19.41
N GLN A 59 15.63 -1.37 -18.29
CA GLN A 59 16.43 -2.23 -17.43
C GLN A 59 15.65 -3.49 -17.07
N ALA A 60 16.31 -4.64 -17.14
CA ALA A 60 15.68 -5.94 -16.87
C ALA A 60 15.53 -6.23 -15.36
N LYS A 61 16.34 -5.59 -14.51
CA LYS A 61 16.37 -5.81 -13.06
C LYS A 61 15.98 -4.54 -12.26
N PRO A 62 15.24 -4.67 -11.14
CA PRO A 62 14.78 -5.93 -10.51
C PRO A 62 13.66 -6.65 -11.25
N PHE A 63 12.93 -5.92 -12.09
CA PHE A 63 12.02 -6.41 -13.11
C PHE A 63 12.07 -5.44 -14.30
N ARG A 64 11.51 -5.84 -15.45
CA ARG A 64 11.53 -5.03 -16.67
C ARG A 64 10.77 -3.72 -16.45
N HIS A 65 11.51 -2.62 -16.45
CA HIS A 65 10.97 -1.26 -16.40
C HIS A 65 11.71 -0.38 -17.39
N CYS A 66 10.99 0.58 -17.96
CA CYS A 66 11.47 1.48 -18.97
C CYS A 66 11.13 2.92 -18.61
N ILE A 67 12.05 3.84 -18.88
CA ILE A 67 11.94 5.28 -18.65
C ILE A 67 12.10 5.95 -20.01
N ILE A 68 11.11 6.73 -20.42
CA ILE A 68 11.14 7.56 -21.62
C ILE A 68 11.21 9.01 -21.16
N LYS A 69 12.33 9.68 -21.42
CA LYS A 69 12.57 11.09 -21.08
C LYS A 69 11.95 11.99 -22.15
N ASN A 70 11.47 13.17 -21.74
CA ASN A 70 10.83 14.16 -22.62
C ASN A 70 9.69 13.55 -23.44
N TYR A 71 8.80 12.79 -22.77
CA TYR A 71 7.71 12.05 -23.40
C TYR A 71 6.69 12.96 -24.10
N ILE A 72 6.45 14.14 -23.51
CA ILE A 72 5.60 15.20 -24.07
C ILE A 72 6.35 16.54 -24.05
N SER A 73 5.95 17.49 -24.90
CA SER A 73 6.61 18.80 -24.93
C SER A 73 6.29 19.61 -23.66
N GLU A 74 7.19 20.51 -23.26
CA GLU A 74 6.98 21.35 -22.07
C GLU A 74 5.74 22.26 -22.20
N GLU A 75 5.42 22.69 -23.43
CA GLU A 75 4.19 23.44 -23.70
C GLU A 75 2.96 22.62 -23.36
N PHE A 76 2.94 21.34 -23.76
CA PHE A 76 1.82 20.45 -23.47
C PHE A 76 1.77 20.03 -21.99
N VAL A 77 2.92 19.93 -21.31
CA VAL A 77 2.95 19.72 -19.85
C VAL A 77 2.24 20.87 -19.14
N ALA A 78 2.50 22.13 -19.52
CA ALA A 78 1.86 23.30 -18.94
C ALA A 78 0.33 23.33 -19.19
N GLU A 79 -0.10 22.91 -20.39
CA GLU A 79 -1.53 22.73 -20.71
C GLU A 79 -2.17 21.66 -19.81
N LEU A 80 -1.52 20.49 -19.66
CA LEU A 80 -2.00 19.42 -18.78
C LEU A 80 -2.09 19.87 -17.32
N GLU A 81 -1.07 20.55 -16.79
CA GLU A 81 -1.09 21.07 -15.42
C GLU A 81 -2.26 22.04 -15.20
N THR A 82 -2.53 22.89 -16.20
CA THR A 82 -3.66 23.84 -16.16
C THR A 82 -4.99 23.09 -16.11
N ASP A 83 -5.22 22.13 -17.01
CA ASP A 83 -6.47 21.36 -17.04
C ASP A 83 -6.63 20.49 -15.78
N LEU A 84 -5.57 19.82 -15.33
CA LEU A 84 -5.59 18.99 -14.12
C LEU A 84 -5.88 19.82 -12.86
N SER A 85 -5.40 21.06 -12.78
CA SER A 85 -5.68 21.95 -11.64
C SER A 85 -7.16 22.28 -11.45
N GLN A 86 -7.98 22.10 -12.49
CA GLN A 86 -9.43 22.32 -12.48
C GLN A 86 -10.23 21.09 -12.06
N LEU A 87 -9.59 19.92 -11.94
CA LEU A 87 -10.24 18.68 -11.55
C LEU A 87 -10.34 18.53 -10.03
N ALA A 88 -11.35 17.80 -9.58
CA ALA A 88 -11.48 17.42 -8.18
C ALA A 88 -10.51 16.27 -7.84
N PHE A 89 -9.68 16.51 -6.82
CA PHE A 89 -8.82 15.51 -6.21
C PHE A 89 -9.39 15.10 -4.85
N ASN A 90 -9.60 13.79 -4.66
CA ASN A 90 -10.13 13.21 -3.45
C ASN A 90 -8.97 12.64 -2.62
N THR A 91 -8.95 12.93 -1.32
CA THR A 91 -8.01 12.30 -0.39
C THR A 91 -8.29 10.80 -0.32
N LYS A 92 -7.23 10.01 -0.44
CA LYS A 92 -7.25 8.56 -0.31
C LYS A 92 -6.21 8.18 0.74
N SER A 93 -6.67 7.53 1.80
CA SER A 93 -5.79 7.08 2.88
C SER A 93 -6.26 5.73 3.40
N ASN A 94 -5.31 4.80 3.53
CA ASN A 94 -5.45 3.53 4.22
C ASN A 94 -4.07 3.09 4.76
N ASP A 95 -3.95 1.83 5.17
CA ASP A 95 -2.70 1.20 5.60
C ASP A 95 -1.59 1.24 4.53
N LEU A 96 -1.94 1.17 3.24
CA LEU A 96 -0.98 1.11 2.14
C LEU A 96 -0.56 2.50 1.63
N TYR A 97 -1.41 3.51 1.72
CA TYR A 97 -1.14 4.80 1.10
C TYR A 97 -1.80 6.00 1.77
N SER A 98 -1.26 7.18 1.51
CA SER A 98 -1.89 8.48 1.73
C SER A 98 -1.52 9.40 0.57
N PHE A 99 -2.50 9.87 -0.21
CA PHE A 99 -2.32 10.86 -1.28
C PHE A 99 -3.68 11.39 -1.77
N LYS A 100 -3.67 12.30 -2.75
CA LYS A 100 -4.90 12.78 -3.40
C LYS A 100 -5.01 12.27 -4.84
N GLN A 101 -6.18 11.83 -5.27
CA GLN A 101 -6.40 11.25 -6.60
C GLN A 101 -7.69 11.76 -7.27
N THR A 102 -7.65 11.95 -8.57
CA THR A 102 -8.86 12.18 -9.37
C THR A 102 -9.70 10.90 -9.48
N ASN A 103 -10.95 11.04 -9.93
CA ASN A 103 -11.66 9.91 -10.54
C ASN A 103 -10.96 9.47 -11.84
N ASP A 104 -11.39 8.32 -12.40
CA ASP A 104 -10.89 7.81 -13.68
C ASP A 104 -11.09 8.87 -14.80
N LEU A 105 -10.03 9.15 -15.54
CA LEU A 105 -9.96 10.20 -16.57
C LEU A 105 -10.43 9.74 -17.95
N LYS A 106 -10.98 8.52 -18.08
CA LYS A 106 -11.51 7.98 -19.35
C LYS A 106 -12.47 8.89 -20.11
N THR A 107 -13.23 9.72 -19.38
CA THR A 107 -14.28 10.60 -19.92
C THR A 107 -14.01 12.07 -19.56
N ALA A 108 -12.77 12.46 -19.31
CA ALA A 108 -12.45 13.85 -19.02
C ALA A 108 -12.76 14.75 -20.23
N ASP A 109 -13.51 15.83 -20.00
CA ASP A 109 -13.95 16.77 -21.04
C ASP A 109 -12.86 17.79 -21.43
N SER A 110 -11.81 17.93 -20.63
CA SER A 110 -10.74 18.89 -20.85
C SER A 110 -9.86 18.50 -22.04
N GLN A 111 -9.49 19.49 -22.87
CA GLN A 111 -8.83 19.28 -24.16
C GLN A 111 -7.48 18.57 -24.04
N SER A 112 -6.60 19.00 -23.13
CA SER A 112 -5.24 18.42 -23.02
C SER A 112 -5.28 17.03 -22.39
N VAL A 113 -6.08 16.82 -21.34
CA VAL A 113 -6.27 15.50 -20.72
C VAL A 113 -6.87 14.53 -21.74
N GLY A 114 -7.89 14.95 -22.50
CA GLY A 114 -8.49 14.14 -23.56
C GLY A 114 -7.48 13.76 -24.64
N ALA A 115 -6.65 14.70 -25.09
CA ALA A 115 -5.58 14.45 -26.07
C ALA A 115 -4.53 13.46 -25.53
N PHE A 116 -4.14 13.56 -24.26
CA PHE A 116 -3.22 12.61 -23.63
C PHE A 116 -3.84 11.21 -23.47
N VAL A 117 -5.10 11.13 -23.04
CA VAL A 117 -5.85 9.87 -22.94
C VAL A 117 -5.93 9.18 -24.32
N SER A 118 -6.20 9.95 -25.38
CA SER A 118 -6.17 9.44 -26.77
C SER A 118 -4.79 8.98 -27.20
N LEU A 119 -3.72 9.73 -26.89
CA LEU A 119 -2.33 9.30 -27.15
C LEU A 119 -2.06 7.92 -26.53
N LEU A 120 -2.44 7.74 -25.26
CA LEU A 120 -2.22 6.48 -24.55
C LEU A 120 -3.01 5.33 -25.18
N LYS A 121 -4.32 5.52 -25.39
CA LYS A 121 -5.21 4.49 -25.93
C LYS A 121 -4.84 4.07 -27.35
N GLU A 122 -4.51 5.02 -28.22
CA GLU A 122 -4.38 4.77 -29.66
C GLU A 122 -2.95 4.49 -30.11
N LYS A 123 -1.97 5.25 -29.61
CA LYS A 123 -0.59 5.17 -30.09
C LYS A 123 0.31 4.42 -29.12
N MET A 124 0.32 4.82 -27.84
CA MET A 124 1.19 4.21 -26.83
C MET A 124 0.85 2.73 -26.62
N ARG A 125 -0.43 2.38 -26.52
CA ARG A 125 -0.85 0.98 -26.39
C ARG A 125 -0.33 0.12 -27.52
N ASN A 126 -0.50 0.55 -28.77
CA ASN A 126 -0.04 -0.22 -29.95
C ASN A 126 1.49 -0.34 -29.96
N TRP A 127 2.20 0.73 -29.63
CA TRP A 127 3.66 0.70 -29.47
C TRP A 127 4.10 -0.25 -28.35
N LEU A 128 3.40 -0.29 -27.22
CA LEU A 128 3.68 -1.23 -26.13
C LEU A 128 3.45 -2.68 -26.55
N VAL A 129 2.39 -2.98 -27.30
CA VAL A 129 2.17 -4.33 -27.87
C VAL A 129 3.35 -4.72 -28.76
N GLU A 130 3.81 -3.80 -29.61
CA GLU A 130 4.93 -4.02 -30.52
C GLU A 130 6.26 -4.26 -29.80
N VAL A 131 6.56 -3.47 -28.76
CA VAL A 131 7.82 -3.58 -28.00
C VAL A 131 7.82 -4.79 -27.07
N THR A 132 6.72 -5.02 -26.36
CA THR A 132 6.69 -6.01 -25.27
C THR A 132 6.21 -7.38 -25.72
N GLY A 133 5.52 -7.47 -26.86
CA GLY A 133 4.82 -8.66 -27.32
C GLY A 133 3.59 -9.03 -26.48
N ILE A 134 3.22 -8.18 -25.51
CA ILE A 134 2.08 -8.43 -24.63
C ILE A 134 0.78 -8.04 -25.35
N PRO A 135 -0.21 -8.94 -25.48
CA PRO A 135 -1.49 -8.61 -26.09
C PRO A 135 -2.31 -7.72 -25.15
N LEU A 136 -2.33 -6.41 -25.42
CA LEU A 136 -3.13 -5.44 -24.67
C LEU A 136 -4.50 -5.26 -25.34
N ASN A 137 -5.55 -5.08 -24.53
CA ASN A 137 -6.90 -4.75 -24.99
C ASN A 137 -7.14 -3.22 -24.96
N ASP A 138 -8.33 -2.77 -25.35
CA ASP A 138 -8.66 -1.34 -25.44
C ASP A 138 -8.86 -0.65 -24.07
N LYS A 139 -8.87 -1.40 -22.97
CA LYS A 139 -9.08 -0.86 -21.63
C LYS A 139 -7.77 -0.29 -21.10
N VAL A 140 -7.78 1.02 -20.85
CA VAL A 140 -6.72 1.75 -20.18
C VAL A 140 -7.32 2.47 -18.98
N GLY A 141 -6.85 2.15 -17.78
CA GLY A 141 -7.18 2.88 -16.56
C GLY A 141 -6.23 4.06 -16.41
N ILE A 142 -6.76 5.26 -16.17
CA ILE A 142 -5.95 6.49 -16.10
C ILE A 142 -6.50 7.36 -14.97
N THR A 143 -5.62 7.78 -14.07
CA THR A 143 -5.92 8.72 -12.98
C THR A 143 -4.80 9.75 -12.89
N SER A 144 -5.07 10.87 -12.23
CA SER A 144 -4.00 11.77 -11.77
C SER A 144 -3.90 11.73 -10.25
N SER A 145 -2.66 11.74 -9.76
CA SER A 145 -2.34 11.70 -8.34
C SER A 145 -1.42 12.85 -7.95
N ILE A 146 -1.67 13.40 -6.77
CA ILE A 146 -0.85 14.41 -6.12
C ILE A 146 -0.37 13.84 -4.78
N TYR A 147 0.95 13.86 -4.59
CA TYR A 147 1.59 13.58 -3.31
C TYR A 147 2.20 14.89 -2.79
N GLU A 148 1.83 15.28 -1.58
CA GLU A 148 2.33 16.42 -0.81
C GLU A 148 3.16 15.91 0.38
N HIS A 149 3.66 16.81 1.23
CA HIS A 149 4.46 16.40 2.38
C HIS A 149 3.79 15.28 3.20
N THR A 150 4.56 14.25 3.57
CA THR A 150 4.14 13.02 4.28
C THR A 150 3.34 12.00 3.46
N ASP A 151 2.88 12.35 2.25
CA ASP A 151 2.17 11.39 1.39
C ASP A 151 3.10 10.28 0.89
N THR A 152 2.57 9.05 0.80
CA THR A 152 3.30 7.84 0.41
C THR A 152 2.37 6.80 -0.22
N LEU A 153 2.95 5.84 -0.92
CA LEU A 153 2.29 4.60 -1.34
C LEU A 153 3.29 3.47 -1.11
N LEU A 154 3.06 2.65 -0.08
CA LEU A 154 3.98 1.62 0.40
C LEU A 154 4.12 0.44 -0.58
N CYS A 155 5.01 -0.49 -0.24
CA CYS A 155 5.39 -1.61 -1.11
C CYS A 155 4.20 -2.48 -1.54
N HIS A 156 3.95 -2.53 -2.84
CA HIS A 156 2.93 -3.34 -3.51
C HIS A 156 3.40 -3.76 -4.90
N ASP A 157 2.67 -4.64 -5.59
CA ASP A 157 3.07 -5.19 -6.89
C ASP A 157 2.09 -4.86 -8.04
N ASP A 158 1.10 -4.00 -7.75
CA ASP A 158 0.02 -3.61 -8.66
C ASP A 158 -0.90 -4.75 -9.12
N GLU A 159 -0.92 -5.87 -8.39
CA GLU A 159 -1.79 -7.01 -8.68
C GLU A 159 -3.27 -6.63 -8.71
N LEU A 160 -3.85 -6.70 -9.90
CA LEU A 160 -5.29 -6.76 -10.12
C LEU A 160 -5.55 -7.48 -11.43
N GLU A 161 -6.69 -8.17 -11.55
CA GLU A 161 -7.04 -8.90 -12.75
C GLU A 161 -6.95 -8.02 -14.01
N GLU A 162 -6.41 -8.61 -15.08
CA GLU A 162 -6.17 -7.97 -16.39
C GLU A 162 -5.09 -6.86 -16.43
N ARG A 163 -4.53 -6.37 -15.32
CA ARG A 163 -3.45 -5.36 -15.38
C ARG A 163 -2.18 -6.00 -15.95
N ARG A 164 -1.60 -5.39 -16.99
CA ARG A 164 -0.41 -5.94 -17.67
C ARG A 164 0.78 -5.00 -17.72
N ILE A 165 0.55 -3.72 -17.93
CA ILE A 165 1.62 -2.72 -17.94
C ILE A 165 1.16 -1.52 -17.12
N ALA A 166 1.85 -1.25 -16.02
CA ALA A 166 1.68 -0.02 -15.26
C ALA A 166 2.47 1.10 -15.94
N PHE A 167 1.97 2.34 -15.86
CA PHE A 167 2.67 3.51 -16.35
C PHE A 167 2.46 4.72 -15.43
N ILE A 168 3.44 5.61 -15.41
CA ILE A 168 3.43 6.87 -14.66
C ILE A 168 4.12 7.94 -15.51
N LEU A 169 3.37 8.99 -15.88
CA LEU A 169 3.89 10.24 -16.42
C LEU A 169 4.07 11.24 -15.27
N TYR A 170 5.29 11.74 -15.11
CA TYR A 170 5.63 12.73 -14.09
C TYR A 170 5.45 14.17 -14.60
N LEU A 171 4.69 14.95 -13.84
CA LEU A 171 4.44 16.38 -14.04
C LEU A 171 5.01 17.17 -12.84
N THR A 172 6.14 16.71 -12.30
CA THR A 172 6.81 17.35 -11.16
C THR A 172 7.41 18.70 -11.56
N PRO A 173 7.64 19.61 -10.59
CA PRO A 173 8.45 20.79 -10.81
C PRO A 173 9.85 20.44 -11.35
N PRO A 174 10.44 21.25 -12.26
CA PRO A 174 11.79 21.03 -12.76
C PRO A 174 12.88 20.99 -11.67
N SER A 175 12.59 21.57 -10.50
CA SER A 175 13.48 21.62 -9.34
C SER A 175 13.35 20.41 -8.40
N TRP A 176 12.71 19.32 -8.82
CA TRP A 176 12.58 18.11 -8.00
C TRP A 176 13.91 17.35 -7.92
N THR A 177 14.27 16.91 -6.73
CA THR A 177 15.55 16.25 -6.41
C THR A 177 15.32 15.02 -5.53
N MET A 178 16.37 14.22 -5.32
CA MET A 178 16.28 13.05 -4.41
C MET A 178 15.94 13.44 -2.96
N ALA A 179 16.33 14.66 -2.53
CA ALA A 179 16.05 15.14 -1.18
C ALA A 179 14.58 15.51 -0.97
N ASP A 180 13.82 15.72 -2.04
CA ASP A 180 12.37 16.01 -1.98
C ASP A 180 11.54 14.74 -1.71
N GLY A 181 12.15 13.55 -1.74
CA GLY A 181 11.47 12.27 -1.61
C GLY A 181 10.60 11.94 -2.82
N GLY A 182 9.53 11.16 -2.62
CA GLY A 182 8.59 10.83 -3.69
C GLY A 182 9.18 9.95 -4.81
N THR A 183 10.28 9.25 -4.55
CA THR A 183 10.91 8.37 -5.53
C THR A 183 10.04 7.17 -5.82
N LEU A 184 10.11 6.67 -7.05
CA LEU A 184 9.58 5.33 -7.37
C LEU A 184 10.67 4.31 -7.03
N ASP A 185 10.52 3.66 -5.89
CA ASP A 185 11.46 2.65 -5.42
C ASP A 185 11.03 1.27 -5.93
N LEU A 186 11.99 0.50 -6.43
CA LEU A 186 11.79 -0.85 -6.95
C LEU A 186 12.53 -1.85 -6.06
N PHE A 187 11.82 -2.89 -5.63
CA PHE A 187 12.34 -3.90 -4.71
C PHE A 187 12.95 -5.09 -5.47
N SER A 188 13.99 -5.71 -4.89
CA SER A 188 14.33 -7.08 -5.23
C SER A 188 13.26 -8.04 -4.69
N SER A 189 13.06 -9.15 -5.37
CA SER A 189 12.17 -10.23 -4.93
C SER A 189 12.99 -11.46 -4.58
N SER A 190 12.68 -12.10 -3.45
CA SER A 190 13.25 -13.38 -3.06
C SER A 190 12.91 -14.46 -4.09
N GLU A 191 13.90 -15.26 -4.51
CA GLU A 191 13.67 -16.40 -5.39
C GLU A 191 12.74 -17.43 -4.72
N GLY A 192 11.75 -17.93 -5.47
CA GLY A 192 10.78 -18.94 -5.00
C GLY A 192 9.64 -18.41 -4.12
N ARG A 193 9.89 -17.50 -3.17
CA ARG A 193 8.83 -17.00 -2.26
C ARG A 193 8.02 -15.82 -2.79
N LEU A 194 8.52 -15.13 -3.81
CA LEU A 194 7.88 -13.95 -4.41
C LEU A 194 7.49 -12.90 -3.34
N GLN A 195 8.46 -12.55 -2.50
CA GLN A 195 8.33 -11.49 -1.48
C GLN A 195 9.38 -10.40 -1.74
N PRO A 196 9.05 -9.12 -1.48
CA PRO A 196 10.01 -8.03 -1.58
C PRO A 196 11.04 -8.11 -0.44
N GLU A 197 12.31 -7.92 -0.77
CA GLU A 197 13.41 -8.00 0.21
C GLU A 197 13.97 -6.62 0.59
N LYS A 198 14.36 -5.81 -0.40
CA LYS A 198 14.89 -4.46 -0.18
C LYS A 198 14.76 -3.62 -1.43
N VAL A 199 14.75 -2.30 -1.27
CA VAL A 199 14.88 -1.37 -2.38
C VAL A 199 16.26 -1.55 -3.03
N VAL A 200 16.28 -1.83 -4.33
CA VAL A 200 17.53 -1.95 -5.12
C VAL A 200 17.67 -0.87 -6.18
N LYS A 201 16.62 -0.08 -6.40
CA LYS A 201 16.61 1.05 -7.33
C LYS A 201 15.60 2.09 -6.89
N SER A 202 15.96 3.36 -6.96
CA SER A 202 15.09 4.50 -6.68
C SER A 202 15.10 5.43 -7.87
N LEU A 203 13.95 5.62 -8.51
CA LEU A 203 13.80 6.45 -9.69
C LEU A 203 13.27 7.84 -9.30
N LEU A 204 14.01 8.88 -9.68
CA LEU A 204 13.60 10.27 -9.50
C LEU A 204 12.40 10.58 -10.42
N PRO A 205 11.28 11.12 -9.90
CA PRO A 205 10.14 11.52 -10.72
C PRO A 205 10.52 12.78 -11.52
N THR A 206 11.09 12.57 -12.71
CA THR A 206 11.63 13.64 -13.55
C THR A 206 10.52 14.19 -14.43
N ARG A 207 10.35 15.51 -14.46
CA ARG A 207 9.34 16.19 -15.28
C ARG A 207 9.38 15.70 -16.74
N SER A 208 8.19 15.51 -17.32
CA SER A 208 8.01 15.01 -18.69
C SER A 208 8.70 13.65 -18.94
N SER A 209 8.85 12.82 -17.91
CA SER A 209 9.27 11.43 -18.10
C SER A 209 8.11 10.48 -17.88
N LEU A 210 8.00 9.48 -18.75
CA LEU A 210 7.06 8.37 -18.62
C LEU A 210 7.84 7.13 -18.21
N VAL A 211 7.49 6.56 -17.06
CA VAL A 211 7.96 5.24 -16.64
C VAL A 211 6.88 4.21 -16.90
N PHE A 212 7.24 3.04 -17.40
CA PHE A 212 6.34 1.89 -17.48
C PHE A 212 7.05 0.60 -17.11
N PHE A 213 6.31 -0.38 -16.62
CA PHE A 213 6.82 -1.71 -16.28
C PHE A 213 5.74 -2.78 -16.41
N GLU A 214 6.16 -4.01 -16.64
CA GLU A 214 5.24 -5.15 -16.67
C GLU A 214 4.74 -5.47 -15.25
N VAL A 215 3.43 -5.66 -15.11
CA VAL A 215 2.81 -6.10 -13.86
C VAL A 215 2.99 -7.61 -13.75
N THR A 216 3.75 -8.06 -12.75
CA THR A 216 4.06 -9.46 -12.48
C THR A 216 3.87 -9.78 -11.00
N ALA A 217 4.07 -11.04 -10.61
CA ALA A 217 4.08 -11.44 -9.19
C ALA A 217 5.33 -10.98 -8.42
N SER A 218 6.25 -10.26 -9.08
CA SER A 218 7.51 -9.78 -8.49
C SER A 218 7.80 -8.32 -8.81
N SER A 219 6.86 -7.58 -9.41
CA SER A 219 7.00 -6.15 -9.73
C SER A 219 6.77 -5.25 -8.52
N PHE A 220 7.39 -5.59 -7.39
CA PHE A 220 7.23 -4.87 -6.13
C PHE A 220 7.86 -3.47 -6.19
N HIS A 221 7.09 -2.46 -5.86
CA HIS A 221 7.49 -1.07 -5.88
C HIS A 221 6.71 -0.23 -4.85
N GLN A 222 7.20 0.97 -4.59
CA GLN A 222 6.53 1.97 -3.74
C GLN A 222 6.76 3.39 -4.27
N VAL A 223 5.94 4.34 -3.84
CA VAL A 223 6.27 5.76 -3.86
C VAL A 223 6.77 6.14 -2.48
N ALA A 224 8.08 6.39 -2.36
CA ALA A 224 8.68 6.85 -1.12
C ALA A 224 7.99 8.12 -0.62
N GLU A 225 8.03 8.36 0.69
CA GLU A 225 7.46 9.55 1.31
C GLU A 225 7.94 10.82 0.61
N VAL A 226 7.03 11.76 0.34
CA VAL A 226 7.39 13.10 -0.10
C VAL A 226 7.83 13.93 1.11
N LEU A 227 9.10 14.33 1.08
CA LEU A 227 9.73 15.10 2.16
C LEU A 227 9.65 16.61 1.94
N ALA A 228 9.46 17.05 0.69
CA ALA A 228 9.30 18.46 0.36
C ALA A 228 8.01 19.04 0.98
N THR A 229 8.15 20.17 1.67
CA THR A 229 7.03 20.87 2.32
C THR A 229 6.37 21.91 1.42
N ASP A 230 7.04 22.34 0.35
CA ASP A 230 6.65 23.46 -0.52
C ASP A 230 6.43 23.03 -1.99
N LYS A 231 6.60 21.75 -2.30
CA LYS A 231 6.44 21.19 -3.66
C LYS A 231 5.35 20.12 -3.65
N ARG A 232 4.80 19.86 -4.84
CA ARG A 232 3.76 18.85 -5.06
C ARG A 232 4.22 17.90 -6.15
N ARG A 233 4.19 16.60 -5.87
CA ARG A 233 4.49 15.56 -6.86
C ARG A 233 3.21 15.21 -7.62
N LEU A 234 3.00 15.90 -8.74
CA LEU A 234 1.90 15.62 -9.66
C LEU A 234 2.31 14.54 -10.67
N SER A 235 1.40 13.60 -10.92
CA SER A 235 1.58 12.57 -11.94
C SER A 235 0.26 12.16 -12.57
N MET A 236 0.32 11.61 -13.77
CA MET A 236 -0.77 10.83 -14.37
C MET A 236 -0.31 9.39 -14.48
N GLY A 237 -1.11 8.44 -14.00
CA GLY A 237 -0.72 7.04 -14.01
C GLY A 237 -1.90 6.08 -14.10
N GLY A 238 -1.59 4.82 -14.35
CA GLY A 238 -2.56 3.75 -14.39
C GLY A 238 -2.04 2.53 -15.14
N TRP A 239 -2.94 1.80 -15.80
CA TRP A 239 -2.62 0.49 -16.37
C TRP A 239 -3.20 0.29 -17.77
N PHE A 240 -2.39 -0.33 -18.63
CA PHE A 240 -2.88 -1.01 -19.82
C PHE A 240 -3.29 -2.43 -19.45
N HIS A 241 -4.48 -2.84 -19.91
CA HIS A 241 -5.05 -4.14 -19.58
C HIS A 241 -4.83 -5.16 -20.71
N GLY A 242 -4.89 -6.44 -20.37
CA GLY A 242 -4.76 -7.57 -21.29
C GLY A 242 -5.14 -8.90 -20.62
N PRO A 243 -4.87 -10.05 -21.26
CA PRO A 243 -5.15 -11.36 -20.68
C PRO A 243 -4.47 -11.53 -19.32
N PRO A 244 -5.16 -12.06 -18.30
CA PRO A 244 -4.61 -12.23 -16.96
C PRO A 244 -3.39 -13.16 -16.96
N LEU A 245 -2.46 -12.90 -16.04
CA LEU A 245 -1.32 -13.79 -15.79
C LEU A 245 -1.70 -14.80 -14.71
N ALA A 246 -1.35 -16.07 -14.93
CA ALA A 246 -1.43 -17.07 -13.87
C ALA A 246 -0.44 -16.71 -12.77
N ARG A 247 -0.93 -16.62 -11.53
CA ARG A 247 -0.08 -16.30 -10.37
C ARG A 247 0.16 -17.52 -9.50
N PRO A 248 1.40 -17.71 -9.02
CA PRO A 248 1.68 -18.70 -8.00
C PRO A 248 0.93 -18.38 -6.71
N ALA A 249 0.52 -19.41 -5.97
CA ALA A 249 -0.06 -19.22 -4.65
C ALA A 249 0.96 -18.50 -3.75
N PRO A 250 0.52 -17.53 -2.92
CA PRO A 250 1.39 -16.88 -1.95
C PRO A 250 2.08 -17.92 -1.06
N SER A 251 3.37 -17.75 -0.81
CA SER A 251 4.07 -18.59 0.16
C SER A 251 3.48 -18.36 1.55
N PRO A 252 3.12 -19.42 2.30
CA PRO A 252 2.61 -19.26 3.66
C PRO A 252 3.70 -18.64 4.54
N GLU A 253 3.30 -17.69 5.38
CA GLU A 253 4.23 -17.15 6.38
C GLU A 253 4.49 -18.17 7.48
N PRO A 254 5.73 -18.23 8.02
CA PRO A 254 5.97 -18.89 9.28
C PRO A 254 5.05 -18.28 10.35
N LYS A 255 4.25 -19.11 11.02
CA LYS A 255 3.45 -18.66 12.16
C LYS A 255 4.40 -18.24 13.28
N VAL A 256 4.10 -17.10 13.91
CA VAL A 256 4.80 -16.71 15.15
C VAL A 256 4.45 -17.74 16.23
N PRO A 257 5.44 -18.43 16.83
CA PRO A 257 5.17 -19.37 17.90
C PRO A 257 4.56 -18.66 19.11
N LEU A 258 3.39 -19.12 19.55
CA LEU A 258 2.80 -18.69 20.82
C LEU A 258 3.52 -19.41 21.95
N LYS A 259 3.92 -18.67 22.98
CA LYS A 259 4.53 -19.22 24.20
C LYS A 259 3.49 -19.23 25.32
N PRO A 260 3.39 -20.29 26.12
CA PRO A 260 2.58 -20.27 27.33
C PRO A 260 3.15 -19.27 28.35
N TRP A 261 2.36 -18.98 29.39
CA TRP A 261 2.89 -18.33 30.58
C TRP A 261 3.99 -19.19 31.21
N THR A 262 4.85 -18.59 32.02
CA THR A 262 5.96 -19.28 32.68
C THR A 262 5.94 -19.11 34.19
N ASP A 263 6.26 -20.19 34.92
CA ASP A 263 6.68 -20.19 36.33
C ASP A 263 8.05 -19.50 36.45
N GLY A 264 8.09 -18.18 36.30
CA GLY A 264 9.31 -17.39 36.21
C GLY A 264 9.50 -16.51 37.42
N TYR A 265 10.68 -16.61 38.05
CA TYR A 265 11.27 -15.86 39.19
C TYR A 265 11.12 -14.31 39.23
N PHE A 266 10.33 -13.68 38.36
CA PHE A 266 10.08 -12.25 38.25
C PHE A 266 8.70 -11.87 38.84
N ASP A 267 8.35 -12.55 39.95
CA ASP A 267 6.99 -12.93 40.38
C ASP A 267 6.08 -11.84 40.96
N MET A 268 6.43 -10.55 40.93
CA MET A 268 5.54 -9.52 41.49
C MET A 268 5.10 -8.55 40.41
N VAL A 269 3.99 -8.86 39.74
CA VAL A 269 3.31 -7.92 38.84
C VAL A 269 3.03 -6.60 39.57
N GLU A 270 2.78 -6.67 40.87
CA GLU A 270 2.62 -5.54 41.79
C GLU A 270 3.86 -4.65 41.89
N ASP A 271 5.07 -5.14 41.60
CA ASP A 271 6.28 -4.32 41.55
C ASP A 271 6.32 -3.45 40.29
N TRP A 272 5.63 -3.86 39.23
CA TRP A 272 5.66 -3.23 37.90
C TRP A 272 4.43 -2.40 37.60
N VAL A 273 3.26 -2.92 37.93
CA VAL A 273 1.96 -2.38 37.55
C VAL A 273 1.47 -1.38 38.60
N ASN A 274 0.77 -0.36 38.13
CA ASN A 274 0.17 0.66 38.98
C ASN A 274 -0.85 0.00 39.95
N PRO A 275 -0.74 0.24 41.28
CA PRO A 275 -1.61 -0.35 42.30
C PRO A 275 -3.11 -0.15 42.06
N LEU A 276 -3.49 0.90 41.32
CA LEU A 276 -4.88 1.16 40.93
C LEU A 276 -5.51 -0.04 40.22
N TYR A 277 -4.74 -0.78 39.41
CA TYR A 277 -5.21 -1.93 38.63
C TYR A 277 -5.32 -3.23 39.42
N PHE A 278 -5.23 -3.16 40.76
CA PHE A 278 -5.50 -4.27 41.66
C PHE A 278 -6.70 -4.00 42.58
N ASP A 279 -7.33 -2.83 42.46
CA ASP A 279 -8.56 -2.51 43.17
C ASP A 279 -9.75 -3.23 42.53
N ASP A 280 -10.57 -3.91 43.34
CA ASP A 280 -11.66 -4.75 42.85
C ASP A 280 -12.78 -3.95 42.18
N GLU A 281 -13.06 -2.73 42.65
CA GLU A 281 -14.08 -1.87 42.04
C GLU A 281 -13.59 -1.35 40.69
N VAL A 282 -12.31 -0.95 40.62
CA VAL A 282 -11.68 -0.51 39.38
C VAL A 282 -11.62 -1.65 38.36
N LEU A 283 -11.23 -2.85 38.78
CA LEU A 283 -11.16 -4.02 37.90
C LEU A 283 -12.53 -4.41 37.35
N ALA A 284 -13.59 -4.37 38.18
CA ALA A 284 -14.95 -4.65 37.74
C ALA A 284 -15.43 -3.64 36.69
N GLN A 285 -15.11 -2.35 36.88
CA GLN A 285 -15.45 -1.31 35.90
C GLN A 285 -14.69 -1.51 34.58
N ILE A 286 -13.38 -1.77 34.66
CA ILE A 286 -12.54 -2.03 33.48
C ILE A 286 -13.04 -3.26 32.70
N GLN A 287 -13.38 -4.34 33.41
CA GLN A 287 -13.92 -5.54 32.78
C GLN A 287 -15.23 -5.23 32.07
N GLN A 288 -16.14 -4.50 32.72
CA GLN A 288 -17.40 -4.11 32.10
C GLN A 288 -17.17 -3.26 30.83
N ASP A 289 -16.29 -2.27 30.90
CA ASP A 289 -15.95 -1.42 29.77
C ASP A 289 -15.33 -2.23 28.61
N PHE A 290 -14.50 -3.22 28.92
CA PHE A 290 -13.93 -4.13 27.93
C PHE A 290 -14.99 -5.08 27.34
N GLU A 291 -15.92 -5.60 28.13
CA GLU A 291 -17.01 -6.45 27.64
C GLU A 291 -17.94 -5.68 26.68
N ASP A 292 -18.19 -4.40 26.98
CA ASP A 292 -19.04 -3.54 26.16
C ASP A 292 -18.36 -3.12 24.83
N ASN A 293 -17.05 -2.90 24.83
CA ASN A 293 -16.32 -2.31 23.69
C ASN A 293 -15.35 -3.27 22.98
N SER A 294 -15.00 -4.39 23.60
CA SER A 294 -13.94 -5.32 23.18
C SER A 294 -12.55 -4.67 23.03
N GLU A 295 -12.34 -3.53 23.69
CA GLU A 295 -11.10 -2.76 23.71
C GLU A 295 -11.06 -1.89 24.98
N ILE A 296 -9.85 -1.58 25.44
CA ILE A 296 -9.63 -0.62 26.53
C ILE A 296 -8.22 -0.02 26.46
N LEU A 297 -8.08 1.22 26.92
CA LEU A 297 -6.80 1.91 27.10
C LEU A 297 -6.57 2.19 28.60
N LEU A 298 -5.51 1.61 29.16
CA LEU A 298 -5.13 1.81 30.56
C LEU A 298 -3.94 2.77 30.64
N GLU A 299 -4.19 3.99 31.13
CA GLU A 299 -3.17 5.03 31.33
C GLU A 299 -2.27 4.70 32.52
N ASP A 300 -1.00 5.11 32.50
CA ASP A 300 -0.06 4.89 33.61
C ASP A 300 -0.02 3.43 34.10
N PHE A 301 -0.13 2.47 33.17
CA PHE A 301 -0.21 1.04 33.49
C PHE A 301 0.98 0.53 34.28
N LEU A 302 2.19 0.91 33.85
CA LEU A 302 3.41 0.65 34.60
C LEU A 302 3.70 1.82 35.55
N LYS A 303 4.28 1.52 36.71
CA LYS A 303 4.73 2.54 37.66
C LYS A 303 5.76 3.47 37.01
N GLU A 304 5.70 4.75 37.36
CA GLU A 304 6.52 5.80 36.74
C GLU A 304 8.02 5.52 36.83
N ASP A 305 8.52 5.04 37.98
CA ASP A 305 9.92 4.68 38.18
C ASP A 305 10.35 3.55 37.23
N LYS A 306 9.50 2.54 37.03
CA LYS A 306 9.76 1.44 36.09
C LYS A 306 9.78 1.93 34.64
N VAL A 307 8.86 2.81 34.25
CA VAL A 307 8.87 3.41 32.90
C VAL A 307 10.18 4.15 32.64
N GLN A 308 10.61 5.01 33.58
CA GLN A 308 11.88 5.74 33.46
C GLN A 308 13.08 4.79 33.31
N MET A 309 13.12 3.71 34.11
CA MET A 309 14.18 2.71 34.03
C MET A 309 14.17 1.96 32.69
N ILE A 310 12.98 1.54 32.20
CA ILE A 310 12.83 0.82 30.92
C ILE A 310 13.24 1.72 29.75
N THR A 311 12.80 2.99 29.74
CA THR A 311 13.20 3.95 28.70
C THR A 311 14.71 4.13 28.65
N ALA A 312 15.37 4.27 29.80
CA ALA A 312 16.82 4.36 29.87
C ALA A 312 17.51 3.09 29.34
N ALA A 313 16.97 1.90 29.65
CA ALA A 313 17.49 0.63 29.19
C ALA A 313 17.32 0.45 27.67
N LEU A 314 16.19 0.87 27.09
CA LEU A 314 15.94 0.79 25.64
C LEU A 314 16.85 1.73 24.82
N GLN A 315 17.37 2.79 25.44
CA GLN A 315 18.33 3.72 24.83
C GLN A 315 19.80 3.27 24.99
N ALA A 316 20.03 2.12 25.64
CA ALA A 316 21.38 1.60 25.85
C ALA A 316 22.03 1.21 24.51
N LYS A 317 23.30 1.56 24.34
CA LYS A 317 24.02 1.42 23.05
C LYS A 317 24.32 -0.04 22.65
N ASP A 318 24.21 -0.96 23.59
CA ASP A 318 24.48 -2.38 23.44
C ASP A 318 23.25 -3.19 22.99
N LEU A 319 22.05 -2.61 23.09
CA LEU A 319 20.83 -3.21 22.54
C LEU A 319 20.89 -3.21 21.01
N LYS A 320 20.85 -4.41 20.43
CA LYS A 320 20.84 -4.59 18.98
C LYS A 320 19.41 -4.67 18.46
N TRP A 321 19.18 -4.00 17.35
CA TRP A 321 17.92 -3.98 16.63
C TRP A 321 18.07 -4.66 15.28
N THR A 322 17.06 -5.40 14.87
CA THR A 322 16.98 -6.05 13.57
C THR A 322 15.73 -5.59 12.84
N GLU A 323 15.89 -5.18 11.59
CA GLU A 323 14.77 -4.82 10.72
C GLU A 323 13.93 -6.05 10.37
N THR A 324 12.61 -5.90 10.46
CA THR A 324 11.64 -6.98 10.23
C THR A 324 10.84 -6.72 8.95
N GLY A 325 10.82 -7.71 8.05
CA GLY A 325 10.07 -7.71 6.79
C GLY A 325 9.01 -8.82 6.67
N PRO A 326 8.51 -9.12 5.45
CA PRO A 326 8.82 -8.44 4.18
C PRO A 326 8.09 -7.09 4.04
N PHE A 327 8.63 -6.21 3.20
CA PHE A 327 8.21 -4.81 3.06
C PHE A 327 6.75 -4.59 2.63
N ASN A 328 6.12 -5.56 1.98
CA ASN A 328 4.69 -5.52 1.62
C ASN A 328 3.75 -5.90 2.79
N LYS A 329 4.30 -6.17 3.98
CA LYS A 329 3.52 -6.58 5.16
C LYS A 329 3.90 -5.85 6.43
N ARG A 330 5.20 -5.61 6.63
CA ARG A 330 5.74 -4.97 7.83
C ARG A 330 7.14 -4.41 7.55
N HIS A 331 7.47 -3.32 8.21
CA HIS A 331 8.80 -2.74 8.25
C HIS A 331 8.98 -2.02 9.58
N TYR A 332 9.61 -2.69 10.55
CA TYR A 332 9.87 -2.15 11.89
C TYR A 332 11.13 -2.77 12.48
N GLU A 333 11.68 -2.15 13.52
CA GLU A 333 12.82 -2.68 14.27
C GLU A 333 12.35 -3.59 15.41
N GLN A 334 12.95 -4.77 15.51
CA GLN A 334 12.75 -5.71 16.61
C GLN A 334 14.03 -5.84 17.42
N ALA A 335 13.92 -5.77 18.75
CA ALA A 335 15.05 -5.98 19.65
C ALA A 335 15.54 -7.44 19.57
N ASP A 336 16.85 -7.64 19.43
CA ASP A 336 17.48 -8.95 19.49
C ASP A 336 17.49 -9.44 20.94
N SER A 337 16.81 -10.57 21.18
CA SER A 337 16.68 -11.19 22.49
C SER A 337 18.02 -11.55 23.14
N THR A 338 19.09 -11.74 22.35
CA THR A 338 20.43 -12.06 22.87
C THR A 338 21.18 -10.83 23.42
N SER A 339 20.74 -9.63 23.08
CA SER A 339 21.33 -8.35 23.50
C SER A 339 20.43 -7.52 24.41
N MET A 340 19.27 -8.07 24.76
CA MET A 340 18.25 -7.38 25.53
C MET A 340 18.76 -7.07 26.94
N PRO A 341 18.71 -5.81 27.43
CA PRO A 341 19.10 -5.49 28.80
C PRO A 341 18.28 -6.28 29.83
N GLU A 342 18.88 -6.61 30.97
CA GLU A 342 18.22 -7.41 32.02
C GLU A 342 16.85 -6.84 32.41
N LEU A 343 16.75 -5.52 32.57
CA LEU A 343 15.49 -4.86 32.89
C LEU A 343 14.40 -5.05 31.83
N VAL A 344 14.78 -5.05 30.55
CA VAL A 344 13.85 -5.29 29.42
C VAL A 344 13.44 -6.77 29.38
N GLN A 345 14.35 -7.69 29.72
CA GLN A 345 14.02 -9.10 29.90
C GLN A 345 13.04 -9.29 31.07
N GLN A 346 13.23 -8.58 32.17
CA GLN A 346 12.35 -8.64 33.35
C GLN A 346 10.93 -8.17 33.04
N VAL A 347 10.74 -7.01 32.40
CA VAL A 347 9.40 -6.54 32.03
C VAL A 347 8.74 -7.45 30.98
N THR A 348 9.52 -8.00 30.04
CA THR A 348 9.02 -9.01 29.08
C THR A 348 8.57 -10.28 29.81
N GLY A 349 9.37 -10.74 30.78
CA GLY A 349 9.03 -11.88 31.65
C GLY A 349 7.78 -11.62 32.49
N MET A 350 7.62 -10.41 33.02
CA MET A 350 6.42 -9.99 33.75
C MET A 350 5.17 -10.09 32.86
N PHE A 351 5.22 -9.62 31.61
CA PHE A 351 4.11 -9.79 30.66
C PHE A 351 3.83 -11.25 30.28
N GLN A 352 4.80 -12.15 30.45
CA GLN A 352 4.65 -13.60 30.23
C GLN A 352 4.37 -14.39 31.52
N SER A 353 4.22 -13.71 32.67
CA SER A 353 4.03 -14.37 33.97
C SER A 353 2.60 -14.89 34.14
N GLU A 354 2.44 -15.93 34.97
CA GLU A 354 1.11 -16.44 35.36
C GLU A 354 0.23 -15.33 35.96
N ALA A 355 0.81 -14.52 36.86
CA ALA A 355 0.13 -13.40 37.51
C ALA A 355 -0.39 -12.35 36.51
N MET A 356 0.35 -12.06 35.43
CA MET A 356 -0.15 -11.17 34.38
C MET A 356 -1.32 -11.80 33.63
N PHE A 357 -1.28 -13.11 33.35
CA PHE A 357 -2.39 -13.80 32.70
C PHE A 357 -3.65 -13.82 33.58
N LEU A 358 -3.50 -13.94 34.91
CA LEU A 358 -4.61 -13.75 35.86
C LEU A 358 -5.15 -12.32 35.80
N LEU A 359 -4.28 -11.31 35.86
CA LEU A 359 -4.68 -9.91 35.79
C LEU A 359 -5.43 -9.62 34.49
N LEU A 360 -4.91 -10.06 33.33
CA LEU A 360 -5.58 -9.91 32.04
C LEU A 360 -6.93 -10.64 31.99
N SER A 361 -7.05 -11.81 32.63
CA SER A 361 -8.34 -12.51 32.73
C SER A 361 -9.36 -11.69 33.53
N ARG A 362 -8.93 -11.05 34.61
CA ARG A 362 -9.78 -10.13 35.40
C ARG A 362 -10.12 -8.84 34.67
N LEU A 363 -9.18 -8.29 33.89
CA LEU A 363 -9.39 -7.06 33.11
C LEU A 363 -10.34 -7.27 31.92
N THR A 364 -10.45 -8.49 31.40
CA THR A 364 -11.14 -8.75 30.12
C THR A 364 -12.32 -9.73 30.21
N GLY A 365 -12.45 -10.47 31.31
CA GLY A 365 -13.41 -11.57 31.44
C GLY A 365 -13.04 -12.82 30.62
N LEU A 366 -11.91 -12.82 29.91
CA LEU A 366 -11.44 -13.96 29.13
C LEU A 366 -10.74 -15.00 30.02
N THR A 367 -10.95 -16.28 29.72
CA THR A 367 -10.21 -17.37 30.35
C THR A 367 -8.85 -17.54 29.66
N LEU A 368 -7.79 -16.94 30.21
CA LEU A 368 -6.43 -16.99 29.64
C LEU A 368 -5.53 -18.06 30.28
N GLN A 369 -6.02 -18.75 31.31
CA GLN A 369 -5.38 -19.91 31.92
C GLN A 369 -6.18 -21.18 31.62
N SER A 370 -5.51 -22.32 31.49
CA SER A 370 -6.22 -23.59 31.47
C SER A 370 -6.80 -23.84 32.86
N GLU A 371 -8.12 -24.04 32.95
CA GLU A 371 -8.68 -24.76 34.09
C GLU A 371 -7.97 -26.12 34.12
N GLU A 372 -7.13 -26.36 35.12
CA GLU A 372 -6.87 -27.74 35.51
C GLU A 372 -8.24 -28.33 35.81
N LYS A 373 -8.72 -29.20 34.92
CA LYS A 373 -9.87 -30.04 35.23
C LYS A 373 -9.47 -30.85 36.45
N ASN A 374 -9.86 -30.38 37.63
CA ASN A 374 -10.02 -31.24 38.78
C ASN A 374 -11.13 -32.22 38.40
N ASP A 375 -10.73 -33.36 37.82
CA ASP A 375 -11.55 -34.56 37.73
C ASP A 375 -11.71 -35.11 39.17
N GLU A 376 -12.37 -34.35 40.05
CA GLU A 376 -12.94 -34.86 41.30
C GLU A 376 -14.37 -35.33 40.99
N GLU A 377 -14.44 -36.62 40.66
CA GLU A 377 -15.56 -37.55 40.86
C GLU A 377 -16.96 -36.94 41.09
N GLU A 378 -17.78 -36.87 40.03
CA GLU A 378 -19.22 -37.10 40.16
C GLU A 378 -19.60 -38.42 39.49
N ASP A 379 -19.50 -39.47 40.28
CA ASP A 379 -20.09 -40.77 40.04
C ASP A 379 -21.62 -40.62 40.15
N SER A 380 -22.32 -40.46 39.02
CA SER A 380 -23.77 -40.68 38.98
C SER A 380 -24.23 -41.41 37.72
N HIS A 381 -24.75 -42.62 37.97
CA HIS A 381 -25.36 -43.52 37.02
C HIS A 381 -26.47 -42.85 36.16
N GLY A 382 -26.37 -42.95 34.84
CA GLY A 382 -27.46 -42.69 33.90
C GLY A 382 -27.26 -43.40 32.57
N THR A 383 -28.11 -44.39 32.28
CA THR A 383 -28.09 -45.31 31.13
C THR A 383 -28.21 -44.63 29.74
N PRO A 384 -27.68 -45.24 28.66
CA PRO A 384 -27.67 -44.62 27.33
C PRO A 384 -29.01 -44.83 26.61
N LYS A 385 -29.63 -43.73 26.14
CA LYS A 385 -30.70 -43.79 25.15
C LYS A 385 -30.17 -43.54 23.75
N ASN A 386 -30.27 -44.60 22.97
CA ASN A 386 -30.02 -44.73 21.55
C ASN A 386 -31.13 -43.99 20.76
N VAL A 387 -30.80 -42.98 19.95
CA VAL A 387 -31.63 -42.56 18.81
C VAL A 387 -30.70 -42.19 17.66
N GLY A 388 -30.64 -43.07 16.67
CA GLY A 388 -29.93 -42.84 15.42
C GLY A 388 -30.72 -41.91 14.50
N GLY A 389 -30.00 -40.94 13.90
CA GLY A 389 -30.42 -40.18 12.73
C GLY A 389 -29.37 -40.34 11.63
N LYS A 390 -29.72 -41.11 10.59
CA LYS A 390 -28.95 -41.29 9.35
C LYS A 390 -29.24 -40.15 8.37
N PHE A 391 -28.21 -39.63 7.71
CA PHE A 391 -28.19 -39.12 6.32
C PHE A 391 -26.72 -39.26 5.84
N VAL A 392 -26.32 -40.33 5.13
CA VAL A 392 -26.42 -40.60 3.67
C VAL A 392 -26.08 -39.34 2.86
N GLY A 393 -24.93 -39.20 2.21
CA GLY A 393 -24.18 -40.18 1.43
C GLY A 393 -24.43 -39.89 -0.05
N GLY A 394 -23.54 -39.12 -0.67
CA GLY A 394 -23.65 -38.66 -2.06
C GLY A 394 -23.64 -39.81 -3.07
N ASP A 395 -24.44 -39.66 -4.11
CA ASP A 395 -24.50 -40.54 -5.27
C ASP A 395 -23.97 -39.81 -6.50
N THR A 396 -23.28 -40.58 -7.35
CA THR A 396 -22.46 -40.15 -8.48
C THR A 396 -23.21 -40.26 -9.81
N GLY A 397 -23.41 -39.13 -10.50
CA GLY A 397 -23.59 -38.97 -11.97
C GLY A 397 -24.94 -39.38 -12.60
N PRO A 398 -25.17 -39.15 -13.93
CA PRO A 398 -24.59 -38.18 -14.88
C PRO A 398 -25.63 -37.24 -15.56
N ILE A 399 -25.13 -36.11 -16.07
CA ILE A 399 -25.50 -35.21 -17.22
C ILE A 399 -26.91 -35.34 -17.87
N PRO A 400 -27.61 -34.23 -18.16
CA PRO A 400 -27.55 -33.58 -19.50
C PRO A 400 -26.92 -32.17 -19.51
#